data_AF-A0A2N3DYL1-F1
#
_entry.id   AF-A0A2N3DYL1-F1
#
_cell.length_a   1.000
_cell.length_b   1.000
_cell.length_c   1.000
_cell.angle_alpha   90.00
_cell.angle_beta   90.00
_cell.angle_gamma   90.00
#
_symmetry.space_group_name_H-M   'P 1'
#
loop_
_entity.id
_entity.type
_entity.pdbx_description
1 polymer ?
#
loop_
_entity_poly.entity_id
_entity_poly.type
_entity_poly.pdbx_seq_one_letter_code
_entity_poly.pdbx_strand_id
1 'polypeptide(L)'
;MVAENWEALNALYPAALEALRERIATCNDMAAVKLIIELCAPKQRAVALDDISPAGIREAIRTGKLSPNEGAAVAAAVKSCADLETLDALALRIEAIERAIGAAA
;
A
#
# COMPACT_ATOMS: atom_id res chain seq x y z
N MET A 1 5.78 18.11 35.37
CA MET A 1 6.38 16.86 34.87
C MET A 1 6.23 16.60 33.36
N VAL A 2 5.03 16.59 32.75
CA VAL A 2 4.94 16.38 31.27
C VAL A 2 5.26 17.65 30.47
N ALA A 3 4.89 18.83 30.98
CA ALA A 3 5.12 20.12 30.30
C ALA A 3 6.60 20.56 30.27
N GLU A 4 7.34 20.38 31.37
CA GLU A 4 8.79 20.69 31.44
C GLU A 4 9.61 19.85 30.46
N ASN A 5 9.22 18.59 30.24
CA ASN A 5 9.88 17.73 29.25
C ASN A 5 9.64 18.19 27.82
N TRP A 6 8.49 18.82 27.53
CA TRP A 6 8.15 19.29 26.19
C TRP A 6 8.93 20.54 25.77
N GLU A 7 9.11 21.49 26.69
CA GLU A 7 9.94 22.68 26.44
C GLU A 7 11.42 22.32 26.29
N ALA A 8 11.93 21.41 27.13
CA ALA A 8 13.29 20.90 27.01
C ALA A 8 13.52 20.15 25.68
N LEU A 9 12.54 19.35 25.24
CA LEU A 9 12.61 18.66 23.93
C LEU A 9 12.59 19.66 22.76
N ASN A 10 11.74 20.68 22.80
CA ASN A 10 11.67 21.69 21.75
C ASN A 10 12.93 22.56 21.70
N ALA A 11 13.57 22.84 22.84
CA ALA A 11 14.84 23.54 22.87
C ALA A 11 15.99 22.71 22.27
N LEU A 12 15.93 21.37 22.38
CA LEU A 12 16.90 20.46 21.80
C LEU A 12 16.69 20.21 20.29
N TYR A 13 15.48 20.44 19.79
CA TYR A 13 15.10 20.14 18.41
C TYR A 13 16.00 20.82 17.36
N PRO A 14 16.32 22.13 17.42
CA PRO A 14 17.16 22.79 16.42
C PRO A 14 18.59 22.23 16.40
N ALA A 15 19.17 22.01 17.59
CA ALA A 15 20.52 21.48 17.73
C ALA A 15 20.62 20.02 17.24
N ALA A 16 19.59 19.21 17.51
CA ALA A 16 19.51 17.84 17.03
C ALA A 16 19.38 17.78 15.49
N LEU A 17 18.63 18.71 14.89
CA LEU A 17 18.45 18.80 13.44
C LEU A 17 19.74 19.19 12.71
N GLU A 18 20.50 20.14 13.25
CA GLU A 18 21.80 20.53 12.70
C GLU A 18 22.84 19.41 12.82
N ALA A 19 22.89 18.72 13.97
CA ALA A 19 23.75 17.55 14.13
C ALA A 19 23.41 16.43 13.15
N LEU A 20 22.11 16.23 12.85
CA LEU A 20 21.65 15.26 11.87
C LEU A 20 22.07 15.67 10.44
N ARG A 21 21.93 16.95 10.08
CA ARG A 21 22.37 17.51 8.80
C ARG A 21 23.87 17.31 8.58
N GLU A 22 24.68 17.61 9.59
CA GLU A 22 26.13 17.45 9.54
C GLU A 22 26.55 15.98 9.37
N ARG A 23 25.92 15.06 10.10
CA ARG A 23 26.19 13.61 9.96
C ARG A 23 25.87 13.07 8.57
N ILE A 24 24.82 13.59 7.93
CA ILE A 24 24.47 13.20 6.56
C ILE A 24 25.45 13.80 5.56
N ALA A 25 25.78 15.08 5.70
CA ALA A 25 26.65 15.79 4.76
C ALA A 25 28.11 15.29 4.81
N THR A 26 28.61 14.95 5.99
CA THR A 26 30.05 14.74 6.21
C THR A 26 30.40 13.27 6.43
N CYS A 27 29.53 12.48 7.06
CA CYS A 27 29.86 11.12 7.50
C CYS A 27 29.27 10.01 6.63
N ASN A 28 28.50 10.34 5.58
CA ASN A 28 27.75 9.38 4.78
C ASN A 28 26.97 8.37 5.64
N ASP A 29 26.40 8.86 6.75
CA ASP A 29 25.76 8.03 7.77
C ASP A 29 24.39 7.56 7.26
N MET A 30 24.39 6.37 6.66
CA MET A 30 23.20 5.73 6.11
C MET A 30 22.11 5.45 7.16
N ALA A 31 22.46 5.37 8.45
CA ALA A 31 21.47 5.20 9.51
C ALA A 31 20.66 6.49 9.74
N ALA A 32 21.32 7.66 9.71
CA ALA A 32 20.64 8.96 9.80
C ALA A 32 19.73 9.21 8.58
N VAL A 33 20.20 8.85 7.38
CA VAL A 33 19.41 8.92 6.15
C VAL A 33 18.17 8.03 6.22
N LYS A 34 18.33 6.78 6.67
CA LYS A 34 17.22 5.83 6.83
C LYS A 34 16.17 6.37 7.81
N LEU A 35 16.60 6.94 8.94
CA LEU A 35 15.69 7.53 9.93
C LEU A 35 14.85 8.68 9.33
N ILE A 36 15.46 9.59 8.56
CA ILE A 36 14.73 10.67 7.89
C ILE A 36 13.74 10.11 6.88
N ILE A 37 14.15 9.14 6.07
CA ILE A 37 13.27 8.53 5.07
C ILE A 37 12.07 7.88 5.79
N GLU A 38 12.28 7.14 6.87
CA GLU A 38 11.18 6.52 7.62
C GLU A 38 10.22 7.53 8.28
N LEU A 39 10.72 8.70 8.69
CA LEU A 39 9.92 9.74 9.34
C LEU A 39 9.22 10.69 8.37
N CYS A 40 9.87 10.99 7.23
CA CYS A 40 9.41 11.99 6.27
C CYS A 40 8.77 11.39 5.02
N ALA A 41 9.12 10.15 4.64
CA ALA A 41 8.48 9.53 3.50
C ALA A 41 7.03 9.16 3.84
N PRO A 42 6.08 9.38 2.91
CA PRO A 42 4.72 8.93 3.10
C PRO A 42 4.71 7.40 3.29
N LYS A 43 4.17 6.94 4.43
CA LYS A 43 4.10 5.51 4.79
C LYS A 43 3.33 4.68 3.76
N GLN A 44 2.44 5.32 3.03
CA GLN A 44 1.71 4.76 1.91
C GLN A 44 1.77 5.76 0.77
N ARG A 45 2.24 5.33 -0.40
CA ARG A 45 2.13 6.14 -1.62
C ARG A 45 0.87 5.71 -2.36
N ALA A 46 0.09 6.69 -2.85
CA ALA A 46 -1.00 6.39 -3.77
C ALA A 46 -0.39 5.98 -5.12
N VAL A 47 -0.67 4.77 -5.58
CA VAL A 47 -0.28 4.30 -6.92
C VAL A 47 -1.52 4.30 -7.80
N ALA A 48 -1.55 5.18 -8.79
CA ALA A 48 -2.58 5.15 -9.82
C ALA A 48 -2.21 4.10 -10.87
N LEU A 49 -3.02 3.06 -11.04
CA LEU A 49 -2.85 2.06 -12.09
C LEU A 49 -3.80 2.39 -13.24
N ASP A 50 -3.26 2.48 -14.45
CA ASP A 50 -4.03 2.76 -15.66
C ASP A 50 -4.72 1.48 -16.19
N ASP A 51 -4.16 0.32 -15.86
CA ASP A 51 -4.69 -1.00 -16.16
C ASP A 51 -4.47 -1.95 -14.98
N ILE A 52 -5.56 -2.55 -14.49
CA ILE A 52 -5.57 -3.53 -13.38
C ILE A 52 -5.64 -4.98 -13.86
N SER A 53 -5.55 -5.22 -15.18
CA SER A 53 -5.45 -6.57 -15.73
C SER A 53 -4.16 -7.28 -15.27
N PRO A 54 -4.10 -8.62 -15.35
CA PRO A 54 -2.86 -9.34 -15.04
C PRO A 54 -1.65 -8.87 -15.87
N ALA A 55 -1.87 -8.38 -17.09
CA ALA A 55 -0.80 -7.81 -17.92
C ALA A 55 -0.37 -6.43 -17.40
N GLY A 56 -1.33 -5.56 -17.08
CA GLY A 56 -1.09 -4.24 -16.50
C GLY A 56 -0.35 -4.30 -15.16
N ILE A 57 -0.73 -5.22 -14.28
CA ILE A 57 -0.05 -5.42 -12.99
C ILE A 57 1.40 -5.87 -13.19
N ARG A 58 1.67 -6.82 -14.10
CA ARG A 58 3.03 -7.28 -14.41
C ARG A 58 3.90 -6.14 -14.95
N GLU A 59 3.34 -5.32 -15.83
CA GLU A 59 4.03 -4.18 -16.40
C GLU A 59 4.32 -3.10 -15.36
N ALA A 60 3.38 -2.85 -14.45
CA ALA A 60 3.57 -1.93 -13.32
C ALA A 60 4.68 -2.39 -12.37
N ILE A 61 4.83 -3.70 -12.14
CA ILE A 61 5.96 -4.25 -11.37
C ILE A 61 7.26 -4.07 -12.16
N ARG A 62 7.27 -4.42 -13.46
CA ARG A 62 8.45 -4.34 -14.32
C ARG A 62 9.02 -2.93 -14.43
N THR A 63 8.15 -1.92 -14.48
CA THR A 63 8.51 -0.51 -14.58
C THR A 63 8.82 0.15 -13.23
N GLY A 64 8.68 -0.59 -12.12
CA GLY A 64 8.88 -0.07 -10.77
C GLY A 64 7.77 0.84 -10.27
N LYS A 65 6.63 0.88 -10.97
CA LYS A 65 5.42 1.59 -10.52
C LYS A 65 4.75 0.85 -9.35
N LEU A 66 4.92 -0.46 -9.25
CA LEU A 66 4.59 -1.25 -8.07
C LEU A 66 5.83 -2.01 -7.60
N SER A 67 6.00 -2.11 -6.28
CA SER A 67 6.84 -3.15 -5.69
C SER A 67 6.17 -4.53 -5.87
N PRO A 68 6.94 -5.64 -5.78
CA PRO A 68 6.38 -6.99 -5.85
C PRO A 68 5.29 -7.25 -4.80
N ASN A 69 5.46 -6.70 -3.59
CA ASN A 69 4.49 -6.86 -2.50
C ASN A 69 3.18 -6.10 -2.79
N GLU A 70 3.27 -4.86 -3.29
CA GLU A 70 2.09 -4.10 -3.72
C GLU A 70 1.40 -4.80 -4.89
N GLY A 71 2.15 -5.32 -5.86
CA GLY A 71 1.61 -6.09 -6.98
C GLY A 71 0.85 -7.35 -6.54
N ALA A 72 1.38 -8.09 -5.57
CA ALA A 72 0.70 -9.25 -5.00
C ALA A 72 -0.60 -8.87 -4.28
N ALA A 73 -0.59 -7.78 -3.51
CA ALA A 73 -1.79 -7.27 -2.83
C ALA A 73 -2.88 -6.84 -3.83
N VAL A 74 -2.51 -6.12 -4.89
CA VAL A 74 -3.44 -5.71 -5.95
C VAL A 74 -4.00 -6.93 -6.69
N ALA A 75 -3.15 -7.90 -7.07
CA ALA A 75 -3.61 -9.10 -7.75
C ALA A 75 -4.58 -9.94 -6.90
N ALA A 76 -4.33 -10.04 -5.59
CA ALA A 76 -5.23 -10.72 -4.66
C ALA A 76 -6.59 -10.00 -4.58
N ALA A 77 -6.59 -8.67 -4.48
CA ALA A 77 -7.82 -7.89 -4.44
C ALA A 77 -8.64 -8.04 -5.74
N VAL A 78 -7.98 -7.95 -6.91
CA VAL A 78 -8.63 -8.13 -8.22
C VAL A 78 -9.24 -9.53 -8.34
N LYS A 79 -8.51 -10.56 -7.89
CA LYS A 79 -9.02 -11.93 -7.87
C LYS A 79 -10.26 -12.05 -6.98
N SER A 80 -10.24 -11.48 -5.78
CA SER A 80 -11.40 -11.51 -4.88
C SER A 80 -12.63 -10.84 -5.48
N CYS A 81 -12.47 -9.74 -6.23
CA CYS A 81 -13.59 -9.12 -6.95
C CYS A 81 -14.15 -10.04 -8.04
N ALA A 82 -13.29 -10.67 -8.84
CA ALA A 82 -13.71 -11.60 -9.89
C ALA A 82 -14.39 -12.87 -9.31
N ASP A 83 -13.89 -13.36 -8.18
CA ASP A 83 -14.48 -14.51 -7.47
C ASP A 83 -15.90 -14.16 -6.98
N LEU A 84 -16.14 -12.94 -6.49
CA LEU A 84 -17.47 -12.45 -6.09
C LEU A 84 -18.44 -12.37 -7.28
N GLU A 85 -18.01 -11.78 -8.40
CA GLU A 85 -18.83 -11.71 -9.62
C GLU A 85 -19.22 -13.11 -10.14
N THR A 86 -18.29 -14.07 -10.02
CA THR A 86 -18.54 -15.46 -10.40
C THR A 86 -19.57 -16.11 -9.47
N LEU A 87 -19.53 -15.83 -8.17
CA LEU A 87 -20.51 -16.32 -7.20
C LEU A 87 -21.91 -15.80 -7.49
N ASP A 88 -22.05 -14.50 -7.77
CA ASP A 88 -23.34 -13.89 -8.14
C ASP A 88 -23.91 -14.51 -9.43
N ALA A 89 -23.04 -14.71 -10.44
CA ALA A 89 -23.43 -15.36 -11.68
C ALA A 89 -23.86 -16.82 -11.48
N LEU A 90 -23.20 -17.56 -10.58
CA LEU A 90 -23.57 -18.94 -10.24
C LEU A 90 -24.90 -18.99 -9.49
N ALA A 91 -25.15 -18.07 -8.55
CA ALA A 91 -26.42 -17.99 -7.82
C ALA A 91 -27.60 -17.76 -8.78
N LEU A 92 -27.47 -16.82 -9.72
CA LEU A 92 -28.48 -16.58 -10.76
C LEU A 92 -28.74 -17.80 -11.64
N ARG A 93 -27.68 -18.54 -12.01
CA ARG A 93 -27.82 -19.78 -12.80
C ARG A 93 -28.53 -20.88 -12.01
N ILE A 94 -28.24 -21.02 -10.72
CA ILE A 94 -28.92 -21.98 -9.84
C ILE A 94 -30.40 -21.63 -9.75
N GLU A 95 -30.75 -20.37 -9.50
CA GLU A 95 -32.15 -19.94 -9.37
C GLU A 95 -32.94 -20.16 -10.67
N ALA A 96 -32.32 -19.92 -11.83
CA ALA A 96 -32.92 -20.20 -13.13
C ALA A 96 -33.16 -21.71 -13.34
N ILE A 97 -32.22 -22.55 -12.91
CA ILE A 97 -32.35 -24.01 -12.97
C ILE A 97 -33.45 -24.50 -12.03
N GLU A 98 -33.51 -23.98 -10.79
CA GLU A 98 -34.56 -24.32 -9.82
C GLU A 98 -35.96 -23.96 -10.34
N ARG A 99 -36.11 -22.78 -10.96
CA ARG A 99 -37.38 -22.40 -11.62
C ARG A 99 -37.73 -23.32 -12.78
N ALA A 100 -36.76 -23.72 -13.59
CA ALA A 100 -37.00 -24.62 -14.73
C ALA A 100 -37.41 -26.03 -14.25
N ILE A 101 -36.82 -26.52 -13.16
CA ILE A 101 -37.21 -27.80 -12.55
C ILE A 101 -38.60 -27.69 -11.93
N GLY A 102 -38.88 -26.62 -11.18
CA GLY A 102 -40.19 -26.40 -10.55
C GLY A 102 -41.33 -26.15 -11.54
N ALA A 103 -41.05 -25.62 -12.72
CA ALA A 103 -42.03 -25.46 -13.80
C ALA A 103 -42.24 -26.73 -14.64
N ALA A 104 -41.34 -27.71 -14.54
CA ALA A 104 -41.42 -29.00 -15.23
C ALA A 104 -42.04 -30.11 -14.36
N ALA A 105 -42.32 -29.83 -13.08
CA ALA A 105 -43.03 -30.70 -12.13
C ALA A 105 -44.51 -30.31 -12.04
#